data_AF-A0A1Q7CV34-F1
#
_entry.id   AF-A0A1Q7CV34-F1
#
_cell.length_a   1.000
_cell.length_b   1.000
_cell.length_c   1.000
_cell.angle_alpha   90.00
_cell.angle_beta   90.00
_cell.angle_gamma   90.00
#
_symmetry.space_group_name_H-M   'P 1'
#
loop_
_entity.id
_entity.type
_entity.pdbx_description
1 polymer ?
#
loop_
_entity_poly.entity_id
_entity_poly.type
_entity_poly.pdbx_seq_one_letter_code
_entity_poly.pdbx_strand_id
1 'polypeptide(L)'
;MIRLLPFTAAYAVIYIASNRAAWLGLEPGDLEAQLVFAAVAAPLMFGAATAVQLWLTRRRGALSVPAGADDAAFQAGFYALNGPIEEGFFRGLVQGGLTALWSAPAGFAVGTATYVLYHKLGRWTWADTLSTTLVGVPLGLAYWLLPGPPSLLGISLAHIAATCGFLGPGPYLLKRMHLV
;
A
#
# COMPACT_ATOMS: atom_id res chain seq x y z
N MET A 1 10.23 10.09 -7.69
CA MET A 1 11.07 8.90 -7.94
C MET A 1 12.20 8.71 -6.92
N ILE A 2 12.92 9.76 -6.50
CA ILE A 2 14.04 9.63 -5.52
C ILE A 2 13.64 8.89 -4.23
N ARG A 3 12.42 9.13 -3.72
CA ARG A 3 11.89 8.47 -2.51
C ARG A 3 11.74 6.93 -2.63
N LEU A 4 11.56 6.41 -3.85
CA LEU A 4 11.34 4.98 -4.08
C LEU A 4 12.65 4.20 -4.23
N LEU A 5 13.73 4.88 -4.61
CA LEU A 5 15.03 4.26 -4.84
C LEU A 5 15.55 3.46 -3.63
N PRO A 6 15.49 3.95 -2.38
CA PRO A 6 15.96 3.17 -1.23
C PRO A 6 15.19 1.87 -1.05
N PHE A 7 13.87 1.87 -1.28
CA PHE A 7 13.04 0.67 -1.16
C PHE A 7 13.35 -0.33 -2.26
N THR A 8 13.39 0.12 -3.51
CA THR A 8 13.76 -0.72 -4.65
C THR A 8 15.16 -1.31 -4.46
N ALA A 9 16.13 -0.50 -4.03
CA ALA A 9 17.51 -0.95 -3.82
C ALA A 9 17.60 -1.97 -2.70
N ALA A 10 17.00 -1.70 -1.54
CA ALA A 10 16.99 -2.63 -0.41
C ALA A 10 16.34 -3.97 -0.79
N TYR A 11 15.17 -3.93 -1.45
CA TYR A 11 14.51 -5.13 -1.93
C TYR A 11 15.36 -5.90 -2.93
N ALA A 12 15.93 -5.23 -3.94
CA ALA A 12 16.75 -5.88 -4.97
C ALA A 12 18.02 -6.53 -4.38
N VAL A 13 18.71 -5.85 -3.47
CA VAL A 13 19.90 -6.39 -2.79
C VAL A 13 19.55 -7.65 -2.02
N ILE A 14 18.47 -7.62 -1.22
CA ILE A 14 18.04 -8.79 -0.44
C ILE A 14 17.51 -9.90 -1.34
N TYR A 15 16.81 -9.57 -2.43
CA TYR A 15 16.36 -10.54 -3.41
C TYR A 15 17.52 -11.33 -4.03
N ILE A 16 18.61 -10.65 -4.38
CA ILE A 16 19.81 -11.31 -4.90
C ILE A 16 20.52 -12.09 -3.78
N ALA A 17 20.74 -11.46 -2.62
CA ALA A 17 21.50 -12.06 -1.51
C ALA A 17 20.81 -13.29 -0.89
N SER A 18 19.47 -13.32 -0.90
CA SER A 18 18.67 -14.44 -0.38
C SER A 18 18.46 -15.56 -1.41
N ASN A 19 19.11 -15.49 -2.57
CA ASN A 19 18.86 -16.38 -3.70
C ASN A 19 17.37 -16.44 -4.09
N ARG A 20 16.74 -15.25 -4.18
CA ARG A 20 15.35 -15.07 -4.64
C ARG A 20 14.33 -15.77 -3.75
N ALA A 21 14.50 -15.62 -2.43
CA ALA A 21 13.67 -16.34 -1.48
C ALA A 21 12.16 -16.06 -1.66
N ALA A 22 11.35 -17.12 -1.60
CA ALA A 22 9.90 -17.05 -1.87
C ALA A 22 9.14 -16.12 -0.92
N TRP A 23 9.61 -15.93 0.32
CA TRP A 23 9.03 -15.00 1.29
C TRP A 23 9.15 -13.53 0.89
N LEU A 24 9.83 -13.20 -0.21
CA LEU A 24 9.82 -11.86 -0.80
C LEU A 24 8.56 -11.59 -1.65
N GLY A 25 7.78 -12.63 -1.96
CA GLY A 25 6.46 -12.53 -2.58
C GLY A 25 6.43 -12.08 -4.04
N LEU A 26 7.56 -12.20 -4.76
CA LEU A 26 7.61 -11.85 -6.19
C LEU A 26 6.87 -12.88 -7.07
N GLU A 27 6.70 -14.10 -6.57
CA GLU A 27 5.96 -15.15 -7.26
C GLU A 27 4.44 -14.90 -7.19
N PRO A 28 3.66 -15.46 -8.14
CA PRO A 28 2.23 -15.27 -8.19
C PRO A 28 1.45 -15.92 -7.02
N GLY A 29 2.08 -16.82 -6.25
CA GLY A 29 1.41 -17.57 -5.17
C GLY A 29 0.22 -18.37 -5.69
N ASP A 30 -0.86 -18.43 -4.91
CA ASP A 30 -2.18 -18.87 -5.41
C ASP A 30 -2.81 -17.74 -6.24
N LEU A 31 -2.63 -17.80 -7.56
CA LEU A 31 -3.05 -16.73 -8.47
C LEU A 31 -4.55 -16.45 -8.40
N GLU A 32 -5.39 -17.49 -8.26
CA GLU A 32 -6.85 -17.31 -8.17
C GLU A 32 -7.20 -16.54 -6.90
N ALA A 33 -6.68 -16.95 -5.76
CA ALA A 33 -6.91 -16.26 -4.49
C ALA A 33 -6.41 -14.81 -4.52
N GLN A 34 -5.25 -14.55 -5.13
CA GLN A 34 -4.70 -13.20 -5.29
C GLN A 34 -5.59 -12.31 -6.15
N LEU A 35 -6.11 -12.83 -7.27
CA LEU A 35 -6.99 -12.09 -8.17
C LEU A 35 -8.38 -11.85 -7.57
N VAL A 36 -8.96 -12.84 -6.89
CA VAL A 36 -10.23 -12.69 -6.17
C VAL A 36 -10.09 -11.67 -5.05
N PHE A 37 -9.01 -11.76 -4.26
CA PHE A 37 -8.70 -10.77 -3.25
C PHE A 37 -8.58 -9.37 -3.86
N ALA A 38 -7.81 -9.21 -4.93
CA ALA A 38 -7.62 -7.92 -5.59
C ALA A 38 -8.95 -7.34 -6.10
N ALA A 39 -9.78 -8.16 -6.75
CA ALA A 39 -11.06 -7.75 -7.32
C ALA A 39 -12.02 -7.19 -6.25
N VAL A 40 -11.97 -7.71 -5.03
CA VAL A 40 -12.80 -7.25 -3.90
C VAL A 40 -12.11 -6.12 -3.13
N ALA A 41 -10.85 -6.31 -2.76
CA ALA A 41 -10.11 -5.40 -1.89
C ALA A 41 -9.82 -4.06 -2.57
N ALA A 42 -9.49 -4.03 -3.87
CA ALA A 42 -9.17 -2.79 -4.56
C ALA A 42 -10.33 -1.76 -4.55
N PRO A 43 -11.56 -2.08 -5.00
CA PRO A 43 -12.66 -1.11 -4.96
C PRO A 43 -13.05 -0.72 -3.52
N LEU A 44 -13.02 -1.68 -2.57
CA LEU A 44 -13.29 -1.39 -1.16
C LEU A 44 -12.26 -0.42 -0.57
N MET A 45 -10.97 -0.67 -0.82
CA MET A 45 -9.88 0.16 -0.34
C MET A 45 -9.90 1.55 -0.96
N PHE A 46 -10.17 1.65 -2.27
CA PHE A 46 -10.35 2.93 -2.93
C PHE A 46 -11.48 3.74 -2.28
N GLY A 47 -12.67 3.15 -2.17
CA GLY A 47 -13.84 3.82 -1.60
C GLY A 47 -13.64 4.22 -0.13
N ALA A 48 -13.10 3.32 0.69
CA ALA A 48 -12.81 3.59 2.08
C ALA A 48 -11.77 4.71 2.23
N ALA A 49 -10.67 4.66 1.47
CA ALA A 49 -9.64 5.68 1.50
C ALA A 49 -10.16 7.06 1.06
N THR A 50 -11.00 7.11 0.01
CA THR A 50 -11.67 8.34 -0.42
C THR A 50 -12.62 8.88 0.66
N ALA A 51 -13.38 8.03 1.33
CA ALA A 51 -14.27 8.43 2.41
C ALA A 51 -13.51 8.97 3.63
N VAL A 52 -12.41 8.32 4.01
CA VAL A 52 -11.52 8.81 5.07
C VAL A 52 -10.92 10.16 4.68
N GLN A 53 -10.49 10.32 3.43
CA GLN A 53 -9.92 11.57 2.95
C GLN A 53 -10.94 12.71 2.96
N LEU A 54 -12.19 12.44 2.60
CA LEU A 54 -13.30 13.40 2.73
C LEU A 54 -13.49 13.81 4.19
N TRP A 55 -13.53 12.85 5.12
CA TRP A 55 -13.66 13.12 6.55
C TRP A 55 -12.51 13.98 7.10
N LEU A 56 -11.27 13.65 6.74
CA LEU A 56 -10.09 14.44 7.13
C LEU A 56 -10.12 15.85 6.53
N THR A 57 -10.51 15.97 5.26
CA THR A 57 -10.64 17.26 4.56
C THR A 57 -11.59 18.19 5.29
N ARG A 58 -12.76 17.68 5.70
CA ARG A 58 -13.76 18.46 6.45
C ARG A 58 -13.23 18.99 7.79
N ARG A 59 -12.26 18.30 8.41
CA ARG A 59 -11.65 18.74 9.67
C ARG A 59 -10.50 19.72 9.47
N ARG A 60 -9.69 19.53 8.43
CA ARG A 60 -8.50 20.37 8.16
C ARG A 60 -8.80 21.58 7.28
N GLY A 61 -9.95 21.61 6.60
CA GLY A 61 -10.38 22.70 5.72
C GLY A 61 -9.60 22.81 4.41
N ALA A 62 -8.79 21.82 4.06
CA ALA A 62 -7.95 21.84 2.87
C ALA A 62 -7.80 20.42 2.27
N LEU A 63 -7.64 20.33 0.96
CA LEU A 63 -7.35 19.09 0.25
C LEU A 63 -6.49 19.40 -0.96
N SER A 64 -5.40 18.64 -1.14
CA SER A 64 -4.67 18.66 -2.40
C SER A 64 -5.46 17.84 -3.42
N VAL A 65 -5.84 18.47 -4.53
CA VAL A 65 -6.64 17.87 -5.60
C VAL A 65 -5.89 18.03 -6.92
N PRO A 66 -5.86 17.00 -7.78
CA PRO A 66 -5.34 17.13 -9.13
C PRO A 66 -5.96 18.30 -9.90
N ALA A 67 -5.16 18.94 -10.76
CA ALA A 67 -5.60 20.06 -11.58
C ALA A 67 -6.69 19.64 -12.59
N GLY A 68 -6.54 18.45 -13.15
CA GLY A 68 -7.40 17.89 -14.19
C GLY A 68 -7.43 16.36 -14.17
N ALA A 69 -8.14 15.78 -15.14
CA ALA A 69 -8.24 14.32 -15.28
C ALA A 69 -6.90 13.69 -15.73
N ASP A 70 -6.13 14.42 -16.52
CA ASP A 70 -4.79 14.10 -16.97
C ASP A 70 -3.79 14.01 -15.79
N ASP A 71 -3.82 15.00 -14.89
CA ASP A 71 -3.01 14.97 -13.66
C ASP A 71 -3.44 13.83 -12.73
N ALA A 72 -4.75 13.60 -12.57
CA ALA A 72 -5.26 12.46 -11.80
C ALA A 72 -4.79 11.11 -12.38
N ALA A 73 -4.81 10.96 -13.72
CA ALA A 73 -4.33 9.76 -14.40
C ALA A 73 -2.81 9.58 -14.28
N PHE A 74 -2.04 10.67 -14.40
CA PHE A 74 -0.60 10.65 -14.19
C PHE A 74 -0.24 10.20 -12.77
N GLN A 75 -0.92 10.73 -11.75
CA GLN A 75 -0.74 10.32 -10.36
C GLN A 75 -1.11 8.86 -10.14
N ALA A 76 -2.21 8.37 -10.73
CA ALA A 76 -2.58 6.96 -10.68
C ALA A 76 -1.49 6.06 -11.29
N GLY A 77 -0.93 6.46 -12.44
CA GLY A 77 0.19 5.76 -13.07
C GLY A 77 1.44 5.73 -12.18
N PHE A 78 1.76 6.84 -11.51
CA PHE A 78 2.82 6.86 -10.50
C PHE A 78 2.51 5.93 -9.32
N TYR A 79 1.27 5.89 -8.85
CA TYR A 79 0.88 5.01 -7.74
C TYR A 79 0.90 3.53 -8.11
N ALA A 80 0.65 3.18 -9.37
CA ALA A 80 0.84 1.83 -9.90
C ALA A 80 2.30 1.34 -9.80
N LEU A 81 3.28 2.25 -9.75
CA LEU A 81 4.67 1.95 -9.44
C LEU A 81 4.96 2.01 -7.93
N ASN A 82 4.41 3.02 -7.25
CA ASN A 82 4.63 3.24 -5.82
C ASN A 82 4.15 2.05 -4.96
N GLY A 83 2.92 1.59 -5.19
CA GLY A 83 2.29 0.53 -4.39
C GLY A 83 3.12 -0.76 -4.36
N PRO A 84 3.47 -1.36 -5.52
CA PRO A 84 4.29 -2.57 -5.54
C PRO A 84 5.68 -2.39 -4.92
N ILE A 85 6.32 -1.23 -5.07
CA ILE A 85 7.64 -0.98 -4.47
C ILE A 85 7.54 -0.89 -2.94
N GLU A 86 6.54 -0.18 -2.43
CA GLU A 86 6.31 -0.11 -0.99
C GLU A 86 5.92 -1.49 -0.44
N GLU A 87 5.03 -2.24 -1.09
CA GLU A 87 4.69 -3.60 -0.66
C GLU A 87 5.88 -4.56 -0.72
N GLY A 88 6.73 -4.45 -1.74
CA GLY A 88 8.01 -5.18 -1.80
C GLY A 88 8.83 -4.95 -0.55
N PHE A 89 9.00 -3.69 -0.14
CA PHE A 89 9.77 -3.36 1.06
C PHE A 89 9.06 -3.77 2.36
N PHE A 90 7.82 -3.34 2.60
CA PHE A 90 7.16 -3.56 3.88
C PHE A 90 6.65 -4.99 4.06
N ARG A 91 6.07 -5.60 3.02
CA ARG A 91 5.42 -6.92 3.11
C ARG A 91 6.37 -8.02 2.71
N GLY A 92 7.08 -7.85 1.60
CA GLY A 92 8.11 -8.80 1.18
C GLY A 92 9.31 -8.79 2.14
N LEU A 93 10.05 -7.68 2.19
CA LEU A 93 11.32 -7.62 2.91
C LEU A 93 11.12 -7.63 4.43
N VAL A 94 10.38 -6.68 5.00
CA VAL A 94 10.26 -6.55 6.47
C VAL A 94 9.38 -7.65 7.05
N GLN A 95 8.10 -7.74 6.65
CA GLN A 95 7.19 -8.73 7.21
C GLN A 95 7.56 -10.17 6.81
N GLY A 96 7.81 -10.44 5.52
CA GLY A 96 8.19 -11.75 5.02
C GLY A 96 9.52 -12.23 5.61
N GLY A 97 10.54 -11.35 5.65
CA GLY A 97 11.83 -11.66 6.25
C GLY A 97 11.73 -11.98 7.74
N LEU A 98 11.00 -11.17 8.52
CA LEU A 98 10.80 -11.42 9.95
C LEU A 98 9.91 -12.64 10.23
N THR A 99 8.98 -12.94 9.32
CA THR A 99 8.20 -14.18 9.38
C THR A 99 9.10 -15.40 9.21
N ALA A 100 10.02 -15.35 8.23
CA ALA A 100 10.97 -16.42 7.98
C ALA A 100 12.01 -16.57 9.11
N LEU A 101 12.41 -15.46 9.76
CA LEU A 101 13.42 -15.46 10.81
C LEU A 101 12.87 -15.78 12.21
N TRP A 102 11.61 -15.44 12.48
CA TRP A 102 11.05 -15.52 13.83
C TRP A 102 9.65 -16.12 13.87
N SER A 103 8.62 -15.38 13.41
CA SER A 103 7.24 -15.87 13.37
C SER A 103 6.34 -14.94 12.56
N ALA A 104 5.26 -15.48 12.00
CA ALA A 104 4.32 -14.68 11.23
C ALA A 104 3.63 -13.55 12.03
N PRO A 105 3.22 -13.74 13.30
CA PRO A 105 2.73 -12.63 14.12
C PRO A 105 3.76 -11.51 14.31
N ALA A 106 5.03 -11.86 14.54
CA ALA A 106 6.09 -10.87 14.71
C ALA A 106 6.35 -10.11 13.39
N GLY A 107 6.44 -10.82 12.27
CA GLY A 107 6.58 -10.20 10.95
C GLY A 107 5.43 -9.26 10.63
N PHE A 108 4.18 -9.68 10.89
CA PHE A 108 2.99 -8.86 10.70
C PHE A 108 3.02 -7.59 11.56
N ALA A 109 3.28 -7.73 12.87
CA ALA A 109 3.28 -6.62 13.80
C ALA A 109 4.36 -5.59 13.46
N VAL A 110 5.60 -6.04 13.23
CA VAL A 110 6.72 -5.16 12.92
C VAL A 110 6.56 -4.55 11.53
N GLY A 111 6.22 -5.33 10.51
CA GLY A 111 6.00 -4.83 9.15
C GLY A 111 4.93 -3.75 9.10
N THR A 112 3.80 -3.96 9.79
CA THR A 112 2.72 -2.97 9.90
C THR A 112 3.18 -1.72 10.66
N ALA A 113 3.86 -1.87 11.79
CA ALA A 113 4.38 -0.74 12.56
C ALA A 113 5.38 0.09 11.75
N THR A 114 6.31 -0.56 11.05
CA THR A 114 7.30 0.09 10.18
C THR A 114 6.62 0.85 9.04
N TYR A 115 5.59 0.28 8.40
CA TYR A 115 4.79 0.95 7.36
C TYR A 115 4.10 2.22 7.88
N VAL A 116 3.47 2.15 9.05
CA VAL A 116 2.75 3.29 9.66
C VAL A 116 3.74 4.38 10.09
N LEU A 117 4.82 4.00 10.77
CA LEU A 117 5.83 4.95 11.26
C LEU A 117 6.62 5.60 10.11
N TYR A 118 6.81 4.91 9.00
CA TYR A 118 7.41 5.49 7.80
C TYR A 118 6.64 6.72 7.31
N HIS A 119 5.32 6.65 7.25
CA HIS A 119 4.48 7.79 6.85
C HIS A 119 4.62 8.96 7.83
N LYS A 120 4.79 8.66 9.12
CA LYS A 120 5.06 9.68 10.12
C LYS A 120 6.40 10.39 9.87
N LEU A 121 7.45 9.64 9.55
CA LEU A 121 8.77 10.20 9.17
C LEU A 121 8.68 11.04 7.88
N GLY A 122 7.75 10.70 6.99
CA GLY A 122 7.35 11.51 5.83
C GLY A 122 6.61 12.81 6.17
N ARG A 123 6.56 13.21 7.45
CA ARG A 123 5.91 14.42 7.98
C ARG A 123 4.39 14.45 7.82
N TRP A 124 3.75 13.29 7.70
CA TRP A 124 2.30 13.23 7.72
C TRP A 124 1.75 13.65 9.09
N THR A 125 0.55 14.23 9.10
CA THR A 125 -0.15 14.51 10.35
C THR A 125 -0.46 13.19 11.07
N TRP A 126 -0.68 13.22 12.38
CA TRP A 126 -1.04 12.00 13.10
C TRP A 126 -2.34 11.38 12.59
N ALA A 127 -3.32 12.20 12.19
CA ALA A 127 -4.58 11.70 11.64
C ALA A 127 -4.37 10.97 10.30
N ASP A 128 -3.59 11.54 9.38
CA ASP A 128 -3.26 10.88 8.11
C ASP A 128 -2.41 9.61 8.35
N THR A 129 -1.44 9.70 9.27
CA THR A 129 -0.58 8.56 9.66
C THR A 129 -1.41 7.40 10.18
N LEU A 130 -2.32 7.65 11.13
CA LEU A 130 -3.19 6.60 11.67
C LEU A 130 -4.13 6.06 10.61
N SER A 131 -4.56 6.88 9.64
CA SER A 131 -5.36 6.39 8.51
C SER A 131 -4.62 5.35 7.67
N THR A 132 -3.28 5.39 7.61
CA THR A 132 -2.50 4.34 6.94
C THR A 132 -2.63 2.98 7.61
N THR A 133 -3.02 2.88 8.90
CA THR A 133 -3.31 1.60 9.56
C THR A 133 -4.47 0.86 8.89
N LEU A 134 -5.44 1.59 8.31
CA LEU A 134 -6.59 1.02 7.59
C LEU A 134 -6.18 0.33 6.29
N VAL A 135 -4.99 0.63 5.78
CA VAL A 135 -4.35 -0.08 4.67
C VAL A 135 -3.37 -1.12 5.23
N GLY A 136 -2.54 -0.70 6.18
CA GLY A 136 -1.42 -1.49 6.64
C GLY A 136 -1.80 -2.79 7.32
N VAL A 137 -2.84 -2.76 8.18
CA VAL A 137 -3.34 -3.94 8.89
C VAL A 137 -3.99 -4.93 7.91
N PRO A 138 -4.97 -4.55 7.08
CA PRO A 138 -5.59 -5.52 6.16
C PRO A 138 -4.61 -6.11 5.15
N LEU A 139 -3.70 -5.31 4.59
CA LEU A 139 -2.71 -5.83 3.63
C LEU A 139 -1.66 -6.72 4.30
N GLY A 140 -1.22 -6.37 5.52
CA GLY A 140 -0.33 -7.23 6.29
C GLY A 140 -0.99 -8.56 6.65
N LEU A 141 -2.27 -8.54 7.02
CA LEU A 141 -3.04 -9.77 7.26
C LEU A 141 -3.22 -10.57 5.97
N ALA A 142 -3.55 -9.94 4.85
CA ALA A 142 -3.69 -10.62 3.56
C ALA A 142 -2.38 -11.28 3.12
N TYR A 143 -1.24 -10.62 3.31
CA TYR A 143 0.07 -11.21 3.02
C TYR A 143 0.36 -12.48 3.83
N TRP A 144 -0.12 -12.53 5.08
CA TRP A 144 0.04 -13.69 5.95
C TRP A 144 -1.00 -14.79 5.66
N LEU A 145 -2.26 -14.42 5.42
CA LEU A 145 -3.39 -15.34 5.49
C LEU A 145 -3.92 -15.81 4.14
N LEU A 146 -3.58 -15.15 3.03
CA LEU A 146 -3.97 -15.65 1.72
C LEU A 146 -3.32 -17.02 1.46
N PRO A 147 -4.04 -17.95 0.82
CA PRO A 147 -3.53 -19.30 0.58
C PRO A 147 -2.35 -19.30 -0.40
N GLY A 148 -1.59 -20.39 -0.35
CA GLY A 148 -0.42 -20.60 -1.20
C GLY A 148 0.86 -19.92 -0.68
N PRO A 149 1.94 -19.96 -1.48
CA PRO A 149 3.17 -19.23 -1.17
C PRO A 149 2.88 -17.71 -1.07
N PRO A 150 3.64 -16.97 -0.24
CA PRO A 150 3.49 -15.52 -0.15
C PRO A 150 3.56 -14.86 -1.53
N SER A 151 2.67 -13.89 -1.77
CA SER A 151 2.65 -13.12 -3.01
C SER A 151 2.28 -11.67 -2.74
N LEU A 152 2.92 -10.76 -3.47
CA LEU A 152 2.66 -9.33 -3.42
C LEU A 152 1.56 -8.90 -4.41
N LEU A 153 1.08 -9.78 -5.30
CA LEU A 153 0.22 -9.39 -6.41
C LEU A 153 -1.08 -8.73 -5.95
N GLY A 154 -1.91 -9.45 -5.19
CA GLY A 154 -3.22 -8.96 -4.79
C GLY A 154 -3.13 -7.78 -3.83
N ILE A 155 -2.18 -7.83 -2.88
CA ILE A 155 -1.96 -6.76 -1.92
C ILE A 155 -1.41 -5.49 -2.58
N SER A 156 -0.58 -5.59 -3.62
CA SER A 156 -0.09 -4.42 -4.36
C SER A 156 -1.23 -3.75 -5.12
N LEU A 157 -2.11 -4.51 -5.77
CA LEU A 157 -3.30 -3.96 -6.45
C LEU A 157 -4.22 -3.25 -5.46
N ALA A 158 -4.46 -3.83 -4.29
CA ALA A 158 -5.26 -3.22 -3.24
C ALA A 158 -4.58 -1.96 -2.66
N HIS A 159 -3.24 -1.96 -2.49
CA HIS A 159 -2.49 -0.78 -2.05
C HIS A 159 -2.60 0.35 -3.08
N ILE A 160 -2.37 0.07 -4.36
CA ILE A 160 -2.51 1.06 -5.44
C ILE A 160 -3.89 1.73 -5.36
N ALA A 161 -4.94 0.93 -5.21
CA ALA A 161 -6.30 1.44 -5.10
C ALA A 161 -6.53 2.28 -3.84
N ALA A 162 -6.01 1.86 -2.69
CA ALA A 162 -6.02 2.66 -1.45
C ALA A 162 -5.29 4.01 -1.64
N THR A 163 -4.10 4.01 -2.24
CA THR A 163 -3.33 5.25 -2.50
C THR A 163 -4.10 6.16 -3.46
N CYS A 164 -4.64 5.62 -4.55
CA CYS A 164 -5.50 6.35 -5.49
C CYS A 164 -6.78 6.87 -4.84
N GLY A 165 -7.32 6.17 -3.84
CA GLY A 165 -8.51 6.62 -3.11
C GLY A 165 -8.19 7.76 -2.15
N PHE A 166 -7.04 7.70 -1.48
CA PHE A 166 -6.62 8.71 -0.51
C PHE A 166 -6.01 9.96 -1.15
N LEU A 167 -5.27 9.79 -2.25
CA LEU A 167 -4.50 10.82 -2.96
C LEU A 167 -4.88 10.83 -4.44
N GLY A 168 -4.66 11.94 -5.14
CA GLY A 168 -4.84 12.01 -6.60
C GLY A 168 -6.28 11.72 -7.06
N PRO A 169 -6.57 10.55 -7.68
CA PRO A 169 -7.89 10.21 -8.22
C PRO A 169 -9.09 10.37 -7.28
N GLY A 170 -9.00 9.91 -6.02
CA GLY A 170 -10.07 10.03 -5.04
C GLY A 170 -10.40 11.48 -4.68
N PRO A 171 -9.41 12.31 -4.30
CA PRO A 171 -9.57 13.75 -4.19
C PRO A 171 -10.17 14.42 -5.43
N TYR A 172 -9.74 14.01 -6.63
CA TYR A 172 -10.29 14.51 -7.89
C TYR A 172 -11.77 14.16 -8.03
N LEU A 173 -12.16 12.92 -7.72
CA LEU A 173 -13.55 12.47 -7.71
C LEU A 173 -14.40 13.27 -6.72
N LEU A 174 -13.93 13.47 -5.49
CA LEU A 174 -14.65 14.27 -4.48
C LEU A 174 -14.93 15.69 -4.98
N LYS A 175 -13.95 16.35 -5.61
CA LYS A 175 -14.13 17.66 -6.23
C LYS A 175 -15.16 17.64 -7.36
N ARG A 176 -15.10 16.63 -8.25
CA ARG A 176 -16.07 16.48 -9.36
C ARG A 176 -17.49 16.21 -8.87
N MET A 177 -17.64 15.61 -7.69
CA MET A 177 -18.91 15.36 -7.02
C MET A 177 -19.38 16.54 -6.13
N HIS A 178 -18.62 17.64 -6.06
CA HIS A 178 -18.93 18.79 -5.20
C HIS A 178 -19.03 18.44 -3.70
N LEU A 179 -18.23 17.48 -3.25
CA LEU A 179 -18.17 17.08 -1.83
C LEU A 179 -17.09 17.80 -1.03
N VAL A 180 -16.17 18.48 -1.74
CA VAL A 180 -15.03 19.28 -1.26
C VAL A 180 -14.78 20.44 -2.21
#